data_AF-A0A354HQS5-F1
#
_entry.id   AF-A0A354HQS5-F1
#
_cell.length_a   1.000
_cell.length_b   1.000
_cell.length_c   1.000
_cell.angle_alpha   90.00
_cell.angle_beta   90.00
_cell.angle_gamma   90.00
#
_symmetry.space_group_name_H-M   'P 1'
#
loop_
_entity.id
_entity.type
_entity.pdbx_description
1 polymer ?
#
loop_
_entity_poly.entity_id
_entity_poly.type
_entity_poly.pdbx_seq_one_letter_code
_entity_poly.pdbx_strand_id
1 'polypeptide(L)'
;MGISREQVRKTGELAKLSLEEAELNRLATQLQEFLDYVNVLAAMPAGSTILEVADSGVKLSEREQVSCLSQAQVVALAPDTWQGMVRVPREIEYD
;
A
#
# COMPACT_ATOMS: atom_id res chain seq x y z
N MET A 1 -18.38 10.61 -11.55
CA MET A 1 -17.04 11.24 -11.66
C MET A 1 -16.21 10.33 -12.55
N GLY A 2 -15.55 10.85 -13.59
CA GLY A 2 -14.82 10.00 -14.54
C GLY A 2 -13.36 9.79 -14.13
N ILE A 3 -12.85 8.56 -14.15
CA ILE A 3 -11.43 8.27 -14.04
C ILE A 3 -10.80 8.17 -15.44
N SER A 4 -9.74 8.94 -15.68
CA SER A 4 -8.99 8.89 -16.95
C SER A 4 -7.89 7.82 -16.90
N ARG A 5 -7.47 7.36 -18.08
CA ARG A 5 -6.34 6.44 -18.23
C ARG A 5 -5.06 6.94 -17.55
N GLU A 6 -4.81 8.24 -17.62
CA GLU A 6 -3.65 8.88 -16.99
C GLU A 6 -3.74 8.82 -15.46
N GLN A 7 -4.94 8.93 -14.89
CA GLN A 7 -5.15 8.78 -13.45
C GLN A 7 -4.93 7.34 -12.98
N VAL A 8 -5.29 6.35 -13.81
CA VAL A 8 -4.99 4.93 -13.53
C VAL A 8 -3.48 4.70 -13.54
N ARG A 9 -2.78 5.22 -14.55
CA ARG A 9 -1.31 5.13 -14.66
C ARG A 9 -0.62 5.72 -13.43
N LYS A 10 -1.00 6.96 -13.06
CA LYS A 10 -0.45 7.65 -11.89
C LYS A 10 -0.71 6.89 -10.58
N THR A 11 -1.91 6.32 -10.42
CA THR A 11 -2.24 5.50 -9.24
C THR A 11 -1.39 4.23 -9.20
N GLY A 12 -1.15 3.58 -10.35
CA GLY A 12 -0.25 2.44 -10.46
C GLY A 12 1.18 2.77 -10.06
N GLU A 13 1.71 3.90 -10.53
CA GLU A 13 3.06 4.38 -10.16
C GLU A 13 3.20 4.63 -8.65
N LEU A 14 2.19 5.23 -8.01
CA LEU A 14 2.16 5.44 -6.56
C LEU A 14 2.11 4.12 -5.79
N ALA A 15 1.42 3.11 -6.33
CA ALA A 15 1.33 1.77 -5.75
C ALA A 15 2.53 0.88 -6.10
N LYS A 16 3.53 1.39 -6.83
CA LYS A 16 4.68 0.62 -7.36
C LYS A 16 4.27 -0.59 -8.20
N LEU A 17 3.15 -0.46 -8.93
CA LEU A 17 2.66 -1.46 -9.87
C LEU A 17 3.11 -1.12 -11.29
N SER A 18 3.76 -2.06 -11.96
CA SER A 18 4.06 -1.97 -13.38
C SER A 18 2.82 -2.41 -14.17
N LEU A 19 2.06 -1.45 -14.68
CA LEU A 19 0.85 -1.69 -15.47
C LEU A 19 1.17 -1.60 -16.96
N GLU A 20 0.71 -2.57 -17.75
CA GLU A 20 0.87 -2.51 -19.20
C GLU A 20 -0.19 -1.62 -19.86
N GLU A 21 0.15 -1.05 -21.02
CA GLU A 21 -0.73 -0.19 -21.81
C GLU A 21 -2.08 -0.85 -22.14
N ALA A 22 -2.07 -2.17 -22.38
CA ALA A 22 -3.27 -2.97 -22.63
C ALA A 22 -4.17 -3.12 -21.39
N GLU A 23 -3.59 -3.11 -20.20
CA GLU A 23 -4.31 -3.25 -18.93
C GLU A 23 -4.93 -1.94 -18.48
N LEU A 24 -4.33 -0.80 -18.81
CA LEU A 24 -4.78 0.51 -18.38
C LEU A 24 -6.23 0.81 -18.78
N ASN A 25 -6.63 0.45 -20.00
CA ASN A 25 -8.01 0.68 -20.46
C ASN A 25 -9.01 -0.19 -19.69
N ARG A 26 -8.67 -1.47 -19.47
CA ARG A 26 -9.49 -2.40 -18.69
C ARG A 26 -9.64 -1.91 -17.26
N LEU A 27 -8.54 -1.52 -16.63
CA LEU A 27 -8.51 -1.03 -15.25
C LEU A 27 -9.27 0.29 -15.11
N ALA A 28 -9.20 1.18 -16.09
CA ALA A 28 -10.00 2.41 -16.09
C ALA A 28 -11.51 2.11 -16.05
N THR A 29 -11.98 1.15 -16.86
CA THR A 29 -13.39 0.73 -16.84
C THR A 29 -13.77 0.12 -15.50
N GLN A 30 -12.97 -0.82 -14.98
CA GLN A 30 -13.27 -1.49 -13.70
C GLN A 30 -13.27 -0.51 -12.52
N LEU A 31 -12.30 0.41 -12.48
CA LEU A 31 -12.24 1.44 -11.44
C LEU A 31 -13.40 2.43 -11.55
N GLN A 32 -13.85 2.74 -12.76
CA GLN A 32 -15.04 3.55 -12.97
C GLN A 32 -16.28 2.89 -12.35
N GLU A 33 -16.50 1.60 -12.61
CA GLU A 33 -17.61 0.84 -12.03
C GLU A 33 -17.56 0.83 -10.50
N PHE A 34 -16.38 0.64 -9.91
CA PHE A 34 -16.22 0.69 -8.45
C PHE A 34 -16.50 2.07 -7.88
N LEU A 35 -16.01 3.14 -8.52
CA LEU A 35 -16.27 4.50 -8.07
C LEU A 35 -17.76 4.86 -8.16
N ASP A 36 -18.43 4.44 -9.23
CA ASP A 36 -19.86 4.66 -9.41
C ASP A 36 -20.67 3.90 -8.35
N TYR A 37 -20.26 2.68 -7.99
CA TYR A 37 -20.85 1.92 -6.90
C TYR A 37 -20.66 2.60 -5.53
N VAL A 38 -19.43 3.04 -5.22
CA VAL A 38 -19.11 3.72 -3.95
C VAL A 38 -19.81 5.08 -3.85
N ASN A 39 -20.08 5.74 -4.98
CA ASN A 39 -20.77 7.02 -5.01
C ASN A 39 -22.22 6.94 -4.47
N VAL A 40 -22.81 5.74 -4.34
CA VAL A 40 -24.08 5.54 -3.61
C VAL A 40 -23.96 6.01 -2.15
N LEU A 41 -22.77 5.88 -1.54
CA LEU A 41 -22.53 6.34 -0.17
C LEU A 41 -22.59 7.87 -0.04
N ALA A 42 -22.37 8.63 -1.11
CA ALA A 42 -22.42 10.10 -1.07
C ALA A 42 -23.85 10.63 -0.89
N ALA A 43 -24.86 9.83 -1.24
CA ALA A 43 -26.27 10.18 -1.04
C ALA A 43 -26.74 9.93 0.40
N MET A 44 -25.96 9.20 1.21
CA MET A 44 -26.29 8.98 2.61
C MET A 44 -25.81 10.16 3.45
N PRO A 45 -26.64 10.66 4.38
CA PRO A 45 -26.19 11.70 5.30
C PRO A 45 -25.01 11.14 6.10
N ALA A 46 -23.90 11.88 6.11
CA ALA A 46 -22.78 11.56 6.97
C ALA A 46 -23.29 11.58 8.42
N GLY A 47 -23.46 10.40 9.02
CA GLY A 47 -23.78 10.30 10.45
C GLY A 47 -22.68 10.96 11.27
N SER A 48 -22.95 11.24 12.54
CA SER A 48 -21.89 11.66 13.47
C SER A 48 -20.81 10.59 13.45
N THR A 49 -19.62 10.92 12.94
CA THR A 49 -18.48 10.00 12.87
C THR A 49 -18.05 9.66 14.29
N ILE A 50 -18.65 8.63 14.88
CA ILE A 50 -18.09 7.97 16.04
C ILE A 50 -17.01 7.08 15.43
N LEU A 51 -15.79 7.60 15.38
CA LEU A 51 -14.62 6.74 15.29
C LEU A 51 -14.71 5.83 16.52
N GLU A 52 -15.33 4.67 16.39
CA GLU A 52 -15.08 3.53 17.27
C GLU A 52 -13.66 3.04 16.99
N VAL A 53 -12.68 3.93 17.19
CA VAL A 53 -11.40 3.51 17.69
C VAL A 53 -11.77 2.97 19.05
N ALA A 54 -11.75 1.64 19.20
CA ALA A 54 -11.76 1.04 20.53
C ALA A 54 -10.87 1.93 21.40
N ASP A 55 -11.38 2.36 22.56
CA ASP A 55 -10.64 3.18 23.53
C ASP A 55 -9.49 2.34 24.14
N SER A 56 -8.66 1.75 23.29
CA SER A 56 -7.31 1.37 23.59
C SER A 56 -6.57 2.69 23.68
N GLY A 57 -6.64 3.32 24.86
CA GLY A 57 -5.72 4.37 25.24
C GLY A 57 -4.30 4.03 24.81
N VAL A 58 -3.46 5.05 24.60
CA VAL A 58 -2.09 4.89 24.09
C VAL A 58 -1.40 3.70 24.79
N LYS A 59 -1.17 2.61 24.03
CA LYS A 59 -0.42 1.46 24.52
C LYS A 59 1.04 1.85 24.65
N LEU A 60 1.38 2.41 25.80
CA LEU A 60 2.77 2.60 26.19
C LEU A 60 3.35 1.20 26.39
N SER A 61 4.22 0.79 25.47
CA SER A 61 5.02 -0.42 25.66
C SER A 61 6.14 -0.07 26.64
N GLU A 62 6.28 -0.86 27.71
CA GLU A 62 7.44 -0.77 28.58
C GLU A 62 8.70 -1.09 27.78
N ARG A 63 9.82 -0.44 28.09
CA ARG A 63 11.11 -0.73 27.45
C ARG A 63 11.67 -2.04 28.01
N GLU A 64 11.09 -3.15 27.60
CA GLU A 64 11.64 -4.48 27.86
C GLU A 64 12.84 -4.74 26.94
N GLN A 65 13.94 -5.22 27.50
CA GLN A 65 15.06 -5.72 26.70
C GLN A 65 14.69 -7.09 26.13
N VAL A 66 14.05 -7.09 24.96
CA VAL A 66 13.78 -8.31 24.20
C VAL A 66 15.04 -8.69 23.42
N SER A 67 15.37 -9.98 23.36
CA SER A 67 16.47 -10.47 22.55
C SER A 67 16.19 -10.23 21.06
N CYS A 68 17.16 -9.65 20.35
CA CYS A 68 17.09 -9.55 18.90
C CYS A 68 17.13 -10.93 18.24
N LEU A 69 16.48 -11.05 17.08
CA LEU A 69 16.67 -12.22 16.22
C LEU A 69 18.13 -12.34 15.79
N SER A 70 18.59 -13.58 15.63
CA SER A 70 19.92 -13.84 15.06
C SER A 70 19.98 -13.43 13.59
N GLN A 71 21.15 -13.05 13.10
CA GLN A 71 21.34 -12.64 11.70
C GLN A 71 20.84 -13.72 10.71
N ALA A 72 21.09 -14.99 11.01
CA ALA A 72 20.61 -16.12 10.21
C ALA A 72 19.08 -16.21 10.15
N GLN A 73 18.38 -15.91 11.26
CA GLN A 73 16.91 -15.88 11.29
C GLN A 73 16.34 -14.72 10.48
N VAL A 74 17.01 -13.57 10.45
CA VAL A 74 16.57 -12.38 9.72
C VAL A 74 16.61 -12.62 8.21
N VAL A 75 17.66 -13.26 7.70
CA VAL A 75 17.84 -13.47 6.25
C VAL A 75 17.24 -14.77 5.73
N ALA A 76 16.68 -15.62 6.60
CA ALA A 76 16.18 -16.95 6.23
C ALA A 76 15.11 -16.95 5.13
N LEU A 77 14.29 -15.89 5.06
CA LEU A 77 13.22 -15.73 4.07
C LEU A 77 13.51 -14.65 3.02
N ALA A 78 14.71 -14.07 3.03
CA ALA A 78 15.05 -13.01 2.12
C ALA A 78 15.26 -13.58 0.70
N PRO A 79 14.64 -12.98 -0.35
CA PRO A 79 14.74 -13.49 -1.72
C PRO A 79 16.18 -13.52 -2.27
N ASP A 80 16.99 -12.54 -1.87
CA ASP A 80 18.40 -12.45 -2.25
C ASP A 80 19.24 -11.96 -1.05
N THR A 81 20.35 -12.64 -0.80
CA THR A 81 21.20 -12.39 0.37
C THR A 81 22.68 -12.40 -0.01
N TRP A 82 23.45 -11.53 0.64
CA TRP A 82 24.90 -11.47 0.48
C TRP A 82 25.55 -11.11 1.82
N GLN A 83 26.49 -11.93 2.28
CA GLN A 83 27.24 -11.72 3.53
C GLN A 83 26.36 -11.38 4.75
N GLY A 84 25.20 -12.04 4.88
CA GLY A 84 24.26 -11.83 5.99
C GLY A 84 23.44 -10.53 5.89
N MET A 85 23.35 -9.95 4.69
CA MET A 85 22.52 -8.78 4.36
C MET A 85 21.50 -9.14 3.28
N VAL A 86 20.37 -8.44 3.25
CA VAL A 86 19.41 -8.52 2.13
C VAL A 86 19.94 -7.66 1.00
N ARG A 87 20.18 -8.26 -0.17
CA ARG A 87 20.70 -7.55 -1.34
C ARG A 87 19.53 -7.04 -2.17
N VAL A 88 19.60 -5.77 -2.55
CA VAL A 88 18.64 -5.11 -3.45
C VAL A 88 19.38 -4.45 -4.61
N PRO A 89 18.73 -4.28 -5.78
CA PRO A 89 19.27 -3.45 -6.84
C PRO A 89 19.55 -2.04 -6.32
N ARG A 90 20.69 -1.48 -6.71
CA ARG A 90 21.02 -0.09 -6.36
C ARG A 90 20.08 0.85 -7.11
N GLU A 91 19.42 1.75 -6.40
CA GLU A 91 18.71 2.86 -7.05
C GLU A 91 19.76 3.81 -7.66
N ILE A 92 19.69 3.98 -8.98
CA ILE A 92 20.48 4.96 -9.74
C ILE A 92 19.44 5.92 -10.31
N GLU A 93 19.29 7.10 -9.70
CA GLU A 93 18.50 8.16 -10.30
C GLU A 93 19.27 8.69 -11.53
N TYR A 94 18.65 8.60 -12.71
CA TYR A 94 19.11 9.31 -13.90
C TYR A 94 18.38 10.67 -13.90
N ASP A 95 19.15 11.75 -13.77
CA ASP A 95 18.72 13.14 -14.03
C ASP A 95 18.30 13.33 -15.50
#